data_AF-A0A9P3KJB0-F1
#
_entry.id   AF-A0A9P3KJB0-F1
#
_cell.length_a   1.000
_cell.length_b   1.000
_cell.length_c   1.000
_cell.angle_alpha   90.00
_cell.angle_beta   90.00
_cell.angle_gamma   90.00
#
_symmetry.space_group_name_H-M   'P 1'
#
loop_
_entity.id
_entity.type
_entity.pdbx_description
1 polymer ?
#
loop_
_entity_poly.entity_id
_entity_poly.type
_entity_poly.pdbx_seq_one_letter_code
_entity_poly.pdbx_strand_id
1 'polypeptide(L)' 'MCIDYRALNQVTIKSCLPMPREDELIDQLRGAHYFSKINLRSGYHQIRVFANDCHKTTFRTRYGSCEYTVMPSELQ' A
#
# COMPACT_ATOMS: atom_id res chain seq x y z
N MET A 1 1.83 -5.42 13.45
CA MET A 1 1.49 -4.27 14.32
C MET A 1 0.53 -3.41 13.55
N CYS A 2 -0.61 -3.06 14.15
CA CYS A 2 -1.68 -2.30 13.51
C CYS A 2 -1.67 -0.88 14.06
N ILE A 3 -1.66 0.12 13.19
CA ILE A 3 -1.48 1.53 13.53
C ILE A 3 -2.62 2.34 12.96
N ASP A 4 -3.43 2.91 13.84
CA ASP A 4 -4.61 3.67 13.47
C ASP A 4 -4.26 4.98 12.73
N TYR A 5 -4.22 4.90 11.40
CA TYR A 5 -4.03 6.03 10.50
C TYR A 5 -5.33 6.69 10.05
N ARG A 6 -6.50 6.42 10.68
CA ARG A 6 -7.78 6.98 10.22
C ARG A 6 -7.77 8.50 10.10
N ALA A 7 -7.20 9.20 11.07
CA ALA A 7 -7.06 10.66 11.03
C ALA A 7 -6.10 11.12 9.92
N LEU A 8 -5.01 10.39 9.70
CA LEU A 8 -4.04 10.68 8.64
C LEU A 8 -4.67 10.46 7.25
N ASN A 9 -5.39 9.36 7.05
CA ASN A 9 -6.07 9.03 5.80
C ASN A 9 -7.18 10.03 5.42
N GLN A 10 -7.70 10.81 6.37
CA GLN A 10 -8.67 11.89 6.10
C GLN A 10 -8.02 13.14 5.52
N VAL A 11 -6.76 13.42 5.88
CA VAL A 11 -6.02 14.61 5.41
C VAL A 11 -5.12 14.29 4.21
N THR A 12 -4.82 13.01 3.98
CA THR A 12 -4.06 12.56 2.81
C THR A 12 -4.92 12.61 1.55
N ILE A 13 -4.35 13.14 0.46
CA ILE A 13 -4.97 13.08 -0.86
C ILE A 13 -4.90 11.63 -1.34
N LYS A 14 -6.05 10.99 -1.50
CA LYS A 14 -6.13 9.62 -1.99
C LYS A 14 -5.58 9.52 -3.41
N SER A 15 -4.67 8.59 -3.62
CA SER A 15 -4.19 8.24 -4.95
C SER A 15 -5.29 7.45 -5.68
N CYS A 16 -6.07 8.13 -6.52
CA CYS A 16 -7.07 7.50 -7.35
C CYS A 16 -6.43 6.96 -8.64
N LEU A 17 -5.72 5.84 -8.53
CA LEU A 17 -5.41 5.01 -9.69
C LEU A 17 -6.63 4.13 -9.97
N PRO A 18 -7.34 4.31 -11.10
CA PRO A 18 -8.50 3.49 -11.40
C PRO A 18 -8.06 2.03 -11.54
N MET A 19 -8.58 1.16 -10.69
CA MET A 19 -8.37 -0.27 -10.87
C MET A 19 -9.07 -0.70 -12.17
N PRO A 20 -8.39 -1.44 -13.05
CA PRO A 20 -9.00 -1.95 -14.27
C PRO A 20 -10.17 -2.88 -13.91
N ARG A 21 -11.17 -2.95 -14.80
CA ARG A 21 -12.31 -3.84 -14.59
C ARG A 21 -11.85 -5.30 -14.70
N GLU A 22 -12.48 -6.18 -13.93
CA GLU A 22 -12.13 -7.61 -13.95
C GLU A 22 -12.30 -8.22 -15.34
N ASP A 23 -13.37 -7.85 -16.06
CA ASP A 23 -13.61 -8.32 -17.43
C ASP A 23 -12.49 -7.90 -18.39
N GLU A 24 -11.97 -6.68 -18.27
CA GLU A 24 -10.87 -6.18 -19.11
C GLU A 24 -9.57 -6.96 -18.85
N LEU A 25 -9.30 -7.30 -17.60
CA LEU A 25 -8.13 -8.11 -17.22
C LEU A 25 -8.24 -9.54 -17.74
N ILE A 26 -9.43 -10.15 -17.68
CA ILE A 26 -9.68 -11.50 -18.17
C ILE A 26 -9.62 -11.53 -19.69
N ASP A 27 -10.14 -10.50 -20.36
CA ASP A 27 -10.10 -10.40 -21.82
C ASP A 27 -8.66 -10.31 -22.35
N GLN A 28 -7.76 -9.62 -21.64
CA GLN A 28 -6.33 -9.58 -21.98
C GLN A 28 -5.64 -10.95 -21.87
N LEU A 29 -6.17 -11.85 -21.06
CA LEU A 29 -5.64 -13.19 -20.84
C LEU A 29 -6.15 -14.21 -21.88
N ARG A 30 -7.13 -13.84 -22.72
CA ARG A 30 -7.67 -14.74 -23.75
C ARG A 30 -6.60 -15.14 -24.76
N GLY A 31 -6.47 -16.45 -25.00
CA GLY A 31 -5.52 -17.01 -25.96
C GLY A 31 -4.15 -17.36 -25.38
N ALA A 32 -3.90 -17.08 -24.10
CA ALA A 32 -2.71 -17.59 -23.41
C ALA A 32 -2.86 -19.09 -23.08
N HIS A 33 -1.82 -19.87 -23.33
CA HIS A 33 -1.79 -21.32 -23.06
C HIS A 33 -1.30 -21.65 -21.64
N TYR A 34 -0.55 -20.74 -21.02
CA TYR A 34 0.04 -20.92 -19.70
C TYR A 34 -0.15 -19.66 -18.87
N PHE A 35 -0.54 -19.84 -17.61
CA PHE A 35 -0.73 -18.77 -16.64
C PHE A 35 0.19 -18.98 -15.45
N SER A 36 0.83 -17.90 -15.00
CA SER A 36 1.57 -17.88 -13.75
C SER A 36 1.13 -16.67 -12.93
N LYS A 37 1.10 -16.84 -11.60
CA LYS A 37 0.67 -15.78 -10.67
C LYS A 37 1.80 -15.49 -9.69
N ILE A 38 2.19 -14.22 -9.62
CA ILE A 38 3.11 -13.73 -8.61
C ILE A 38 2.28 -13.23 -7.43
N ASN A 39 2.61 -13.69 -6.22
CA ASN A 39 1.93 -13.26 -5.00
C ASN A 39 2.85 -12.33 -4.19
N LEU A 40 2.43 -11.08 -3.99
CA LEU A 40 3.12 -10.09 -3.17
C LEU A 40 2.52 -10.02 -1.77
N ARG A 41 2.73 -11.08 -0.96
CA ARG A 41 2.14 -11.22 0.39
C ARG A 41 2.43 -10.03 1.34
N SER A 42 3.51 -9.29 1.08
CA SER A 42 3.90 -8.08 1.82
C SER A 42 4.17 -6.89 0.90
N GLY A 43 3.47 -6.79 -0.23
CA GLY A 43 3.75 -5.81 -1.30
C GLY A 43 3.88 -4.36 -0.80
N TYR A 44 3.02 -3.94 0.12
CA TYR A 44 3.11 -2.59 0.71
C TYR A 44 4.45 -2.32 1.41
N HIS A 45 4.95 -3.27 2.19
CA HIS A 45 6.22 -3.14 2.91
C HIS A 45 7.45 -3.21 2.00
N GLN A 46 7.28 -3.52 0.71
CA GLN A 46 8.36 -3.44 -0.29
C GLN A 46 8.46 -2.04 -0.92
N ILE A 47 7.42 -1.23 -0.80
CA ILE A 47 7.36 0.13 -1.35
C ILE A 47 7.94 1.10 -0.31
N ARG A 48 8.93 1.90 -0.70
CA ARG A 48 9.50 2.93 0.19
C ARG A 48 8.57 4.14 0.28
N VAL A 49 8.41 4.67 1.49
CA VAL A 49 7.78 5.98 1.69
C VAL A 49 8.75 7.05 1.19
N PHE A 50 8.20 8.13 0.63
CA PHE A 50 9.01 9.27 0.24
C PHE A 50 9.73 9.84 1.47
N ALA A 51 11.04 10.11 1.37
CA ALA A 51 11.87 10.45 2.53
C ALA A 51 11.32 11.65 3.33
N ASN A 52 10.74 12.64 2.64
CA ASN A 52 10.15 13.80 3.30
C ASN A 52 8.80 13.51 3.97
N ASP A 53 8.14 12.39 3.65
CA ASP A 53 6.84 12.01 4.20
C ASP A 53 6.95 10.92 5.28
N CYS A 54 8.14 10.37 5.55
CA CYS A 54 8.37 9.36 6.60
C CYS A 54 7.83 9.83 7.97
N HIS A 55 8.07 11.10 8.33
CA HIS A 55 7.61 11.68 9.60
C HIS A 55 6.08 11.73 9.73
N LYS A 56 5.32 11.67 8.62
CA LYS A 56 3.84 11.61 8.67
C LYS A 56 3.36 10.24 9.14
N THR A 57 4.20 9.22 9.02
CA THR A 57 3.93 7.85 9.46
C THR A 57 4.43 7.55 10.87
N THR A 58 4.79 8.59 11.64
CA THR A 58 5.24 8.40 13.02
C THR A 58 4.11 7.86 13.90
N PHE A 59 4.43 6.82 14.66
CA PHE A 59 3.55 6.24 15.67
C PHE A 59 4.26 6.15 17.02
N ARG A 60 3.48 6.14 18.10
CA ARG A 60 4.00 6.09 19.45
C ARG A 60 3.88 4.69 20.02
N THR A 61 4.99 4.18 20.55
CA THR A 61 5.05 2.95 21.35
C THR A 61 5.27 3.30 22.82
N ARG A 62 5.20 2.29 23.69
CA ARG A 62 5.57 2.43 25.12
C ARG A 62 6.99 2.97 25.32
N TYR A 63 7.90 2.70 24.38
CA TYR A 63 9.34 2.96 24.52
C TYR A 63 9.81 4.20 23.76
N GLY A 64 8.91 4.88 23.05
CA GLY A 64 9.25 6.05 22.24
C GLY A 64 8.44 6.11 20.95
N SER A 65 8.77 7.08 20.11
CA SER A 65 8.17 7.24 18.79
C SER A 65 9.03 6.55 17.74
N CYS A 66 8.38 5.90 16.79
CA CYS A 66 9.03 5.26 15.64
C CYS A 66 8.32 5.73 14.37
N GLU A 67 9.01 5.66 13.25
CA GLU A 67 8.48 6.02 11.94
C GLU A 67 8.66 4.87 10.95
N TYR A 68 7.79 4.82 9.94
CA TYR A 68 7.91 3.85 8.87
C TYR A 68 8.74 4.43 7.72
N THR A 69 9.71 3.66 7.24
CA THR A 69 10.47 3.96 6.01
C THR A 69 9.88 3.26 4.77
N VAL A 70 8.96 2.34 4.99
CA VAL A 70 8.23 1.57 3.98
C VAL A 70 6.72 1.71 4.21
N MET A 71 5.94 1.58 3.15
CA MET A 71 4.49 1.79 3.20
C MET A 71 3.83 0.87 4.23
N PRO A 72 3.19 1.41 5.28
CA PRO A 72 2.48 0.60 6.25
C PRO A 72 1.14 0.12 5.65
N SER A 73 0.69 -1.08 6.02
CA SER A 73 -0.51 -1.69 5.44
C SER A 73 -1.83 -0.93 5.63
N GLU A 74 -1.88 0.06 6.52
CA GLU A 74 -3.10 0.79 6.93
C GLU A 74 -3.20 2.21 6.36
N LEU A 75 -2.17 2.65 5.60
CA LEU A 75 -2.19 3.94 4.91
C LEU A 75 -2.98 3.82 3.60
N GLN A 76 -3.87 4.78 3.33
CA GLN A 76 -4.79 4.80 2.18
C GLN A 76 -4.61 6.03 1.29
#